data_AF-A0A969WXZ0-F1
#
_entry.id   AF-A0A969WXZ0-F1
#
_cell.length_a   1.000
_cell.length_b   1.000
_cell.length_c   1.000
_cell.angle_alpha   90.00
_cell.angle_beta   90.00
_cell.angle_gamma   90.00
#
_symmetry.space_group_name_H-M   'P 1'
#
loop_
_entity.id
_entity.type
_entity.pdbx_description
1 polymer ?
#
loop_
_entity_poly.entity_id
_entity_poly.type
_entity_poly.pdbx_seq_one_letter_code
_entity_poly.pdbx_strand_id
1 'polypeptide(L)'
;EISSPESFELVLRDYTSLDKAKILINGRIIGSMLEGRIKLYVTAGDVIEMDTRSYPYPVSIEIVNVSTNLSFPQEGTVFTSKEAMLLLGKIVVK
;
A
#
# COMPACT_ATOMS: atom_id res chain seq x y z
N GLU A 1 -22.63 -2.59 -11.07
CA GLU A 1 -21.62 -3.45 -11.74
C GLU A 1 -20.67 -3.98 -10.68
N ILE A 2 -20.27 -5.25 -10.77
CA ILE A 2 -19.15 -5.76 -9.97
C ILE A 2 -17.92 -5.41 -10.78
N SER A 3 -17.31 -4.25 -10.49
CA SER A 3 -16.03 -3.88 -11.10
C SER A 3 -14.99 -4.94 -10.75
N SER A 4 -14.29 -5.47 -11.74
CA SER A 4 -13.10 -6.29 -11.51
C SER A 4 -12.14 -5.53 -10.59
N PRO A 5 -11.50 -6.20 -9.62
CA PRO A 5 -10.55 -5.53 -8.74
C PRO A 5 -9.36 -5.02 -9.55
N GLU A 6 -9.03 -3.75 -9.36
CA GLU A 6 -7.79 -3.15 -9.86
C GLU A 6 -6.62 -3.61 -8.98
N SER A 7 -5.39 -3.44 -9.47
CA SER A 7 -4.22 -3.85 -8.71
C SER A 7 -3.07 -2.86 -8.78
N PHE A 8 -2.25 -2.86 -7.75
CA PHE A 8 -0.96 -2.21 -7.70
C PHE A 8 -0.08 -2.93 -6.68
N GLU A 9 1.22 -2.63 -6.70
CA GLU A 9 2.18 -3.17 -5.76
C GLU A 9 2.74 -2.06 -4.87
N LEU A 10 2.92 -2.40 -3.59
CA LEU A 10 3.71 -1.63 -2.65
C LEU A 10 5.11 -2.24 -2.57
N VAL A 11 6.14 -1.41 -2.63
CA VAL A 11 7.54 -1.83 -2.48
C VAL A 11 8.23 -0.99 -1.40
N LEU A 12 8.79 -1.64 -0.39
CA LEU A 12 9.65 -1.02 0.62
C LEU A 12 10.98 -0.62 -0.03
N ARG A 13 11.36 0.64 0.15
CA ARG A 13 12.64 1.17 -0.37
C ARG A 13 13.79 1.04 0.62
N ASP A 14 13.49 1.17 1.91
CA ASP A 14 14.53 1.34 2.93
C ASP A 14 14.91 0.04 3.67
N TYR A 15 14.13 -1.04 3.50
CA TYR A 15 14.30 -2.29 4.24
C TYR A 15 14.20 -3.48 3.30
N THR A 16 15.22 -4.34 3.34
CA THR A 16 15.33 -5.51 2.46
C THR A 16 14.78 -6.80 3.09
N SER A 17 14.46 -6.82 4.37
CA SER A 17 14.27 -8.07 5.14
C SER A 17 13.38 -7.95 6.39
N LEU A 18 12.76 -6.79 6.64
CA LEU A 18 11.85 -6.62 7.77
C LEU A 18 10.40 -6.65 7.27
N ASP A 19 9.85 -7.85 7.14
CA ASP A 19 8.49 -8.12 6.65
C ASP A 19 7.42 -7.85 7.74
N LYS A 20 7.55 -6.73 8.46
CA LYS A 20 6.75 -6.47 9.67
C LYS A 20 5.64 -5.44 9.47
N ALA A 21 5.65 -4.73 8.34
CA ALA A 21 4.56 -3.86 7.97
C ALA A 21 3.31 -4.68 7.71
N LYS A 22 2.18 -4.28 8.31
CA LYS A 22 0.87 -4.84 7.96
C LYS A 22 0.14 -3.86 7.08
N ILE A 23 -0.47 -4.36 6.02
CA ILE A 23 -1.33 -3.57 5.15
C ILE A 23 -2.77 -3.80 5.56
N LEU A 24 -3.54 -2.70 5.58
CA LEU A 24 -4.95 -2.72 5.87
C LEU A 24 -5.72 -2.14 4.69
N ILE A 25 -6.86 -2.75 4.39
CA ILE A 25 -7.87 -2.22 3.47
C ILE A 25 -9.16 -2.06 4.27
N ASN A 26 -9.68 -0.83 4.33
CA ASN A 26 -10.86 -0.48 5.12
C ASN A 26 -10.74 -0.94 6.59
N GLY A 27 -9.57 -0.71 7.21
CA GLY A 27 -9.27 -1.11 8.59
C GLY A 27 -9.09 -2.61 8.84
N ARG A 28 -9.11 -3.46 7.79
CA ARG A 28 -8.89 -4.92 7.92
C ARG A 28 -7.50 -5.28 7.43
N ILE A 29 -6.73 -6.01 8.24
CA ILE A 29 -5.41 -6.53 7.84
C ILE A 29 -5.60 -7.51 6.68
N ILE A 30 -4.98 -7.21 5.54
CA ILE A 30 -5.00 -8.08 4.36
C ILE A 30 -3.71 -8.88 4.18
N GLY A 31 -2.63 -8.49 4.88
CA GLY A 31 -1.34 -9.16 4.77
C GLY A 31 -0.18 -8.30 5.27
N SER A 32 1.02 -8.76 4.98
CA SER A 32 2.29 -8.09 5.29
C SER A 32 3.18 -8.01 4.06
N MET A 33 4.15 -7.11 4.09
CA MET A 33 5.12 -6.95 2.99
C MET A 33 6.20 -8.03 3.08
N LEU A 34 5.97 -9.17 2.45
CA LEU A 34 6.95 -10.26 2.35
C LEU A 34 8.03 -9.90 1.33
N GLU A 35 9.30 -10.12 1.67
CA GLU A 35 10.45 -9.74 0.82
C GLU A 35 10.39 -8.26 0.40
N GLY A 36 9.89 -7.40 1.29
CA GLY A 36 9.77 -5.97 1.02
C GLY A 36 8.71 -5.58 -0.01
N ARG A 37 7.78 -6.47 -0.41
CA ARG A 37 6.73 -6.14 -1.39
C ARG A 37 5.38 -6.79 -1.09
N ILE A 38 4.30 -6.21 -1.61
CA ILE A 38 2.97 -6.83 -1.59
C ILE A 38 2.13 -6.30 -2.75
N LYS A 39 1.40 -7.21 -3.40
CA LYS A 39 0.40 -6.86 -4.41
C LYS A 39 -0.97 -6.72 -3.76
N LEU A 40 -1.64 -5.61 -4.05
CA LEU A 40 -2.98 -5.32 -3.56
C LEU A 40 -4.00 -5.45 -4.68
N TYR A 41 -5.16 -5.98 -4.33
CA TYR A 41 -6.35 -6.00 -5.17
C TYR A 41 -7.38 -5.10 -4.50
N VAL A 42 -7.84 -4.09 -5.23
CA VAL A 42 -8.64 -3.00 -4.68
C VAL A 42 -9.83 -2.66 -5.56
N THR A 43 -10.83 -2.06 -4.93
CA THR A 43 -12.02 -1.52 -5.56
C THR A 43 -12.13 -0.03 -5.32
N ALA A 44 -12.89 0.65 -6.18
CA ALA A 44 -13.12 2.08 -6.05
C ALA A 44 -13.63 2.43 -4.64
N GLY A 45 -12.95 3.35 -3.98
CA GLY A 45 -13.31 3.84 -2.66
C GLY A 45 -12.73 3.06 -1.48
N ASP A 46 -11.99 1.97 -1.71
CA ASP A 46 -11.20 1.32 -0.66
C ASP A 46 -10.21 2.31 -0.04
N VAL A 47 -10.03 2.23 1.28
CA VAL A 47 -9.04 3.04 2.01
C VAL A 47 -7.87 2.15 2.38
N ILE A 48 -6.67 2.57 1.98
CA ILE A 48 -5.44 1.81 2.22
C ILE A 48 -4.65 2.46 3.35
N GLU A 49 -4.30 1.65 4.34
CA GLU A 49 -3.50 2.05 5.49
C GLU A 49 -2.36 1.05 5.70
N MET A 50 -1.31 1.50 6.37
CA MET A 50 -0.17 0.68 6.71
C MET A 50 0.21 0.87 8.17
N ASP A 51 0.29 -0.24 8.88
CA ASP A 51 0.80 -0.30 10.25
C ASP A 51 2.32 -0.52 10.22
N THR A 52 3.05 0.51 10.64
CA THR A 52 4.51 0.57 10.63
C THR A 52 5.11 0.56 12.04
N ARG A 53 4.30 0.28 13.09
CA ARG A 53 4.75 0.26 14.49
C ARG A 53 5.95 -0.65 14.77
N SER A 54 6.14 -1.65 13.93
CA SER A 54 7.24 -2.61 14.05
C SER A 54 8.59 -2.07 13.57
N TYR A 55 8.63 -0.88 12.97
CA TYR A 55 9.87 -0.25 12.49
C TYR A 55 10.32 0.84 13.46
N PRO A 56 11.60 0.82 13.90
CA PRO A 56 12.14 1.82 14.80
C PRO A 56 12.45 3.17 14.10
N TYR A 57 12.48 3.19 12.76
CA TYR A 57 12.70 4.39 11.95
C TYR A 57 11.65 4.47 10.85
N PRO A 58 11.39 5.67 10.29
CA PRO A 58 10.54 5.86 9.12
C PRO A 58 10.83 4.86 8.01
N VAL A 59 9.77 4.40 7.34
CA VAL A 59 9.85 3.55 6.14
C VAL A 59 9.31 4.30 4.95
N SER A 60 9.97 4.16 3.80
CA SER A 60 9.49 4.66 2.52
C SER A 60 8.91 3.51 1.70
N ILE A 61 7.70 3.73 1.18
CA ILE A 61 6.98 2.79 0.33
C ILE A 61 6.71 3.45 -1.01
N GLU A 62 7.04 2.74 -2.08
CA GLU A 62 6.72 3.16 -3.43
C GLU A 62 5.57 2.37 -4.02
N ILE A 63 4.75 3.06 -4.81
CA ILE A 63 3.69 2.49 -5.63
C ILE A 63 4.27 2.09 -6.99
N VAL A 64 4.13 0.82 -7.37
CA VAL A 64 4.59 0.30 -8.68
C VAL A 64 3.54 -0.61 -9.30
N ASN A 65 3.69 -0.94 -10.59
CA ASN A 65 2.86 -1.93 -11.30
C ASN A 65 1.35 -1.62 -11.20
N VAL A 66 0.98 -0.35 -11.40
CA VAL A 66 -0.39 0.14 -11.24
C VAL A 66 -1.26 -0.23 -12.44
N SER A 67 -2.45 -0.78 -12.19
CA SER A 67 -3.45 -1.03 -13.23
C SER A 67 -3.82 0.25 -13.98
N THR A 68 -4.02 0.14 -15.30
CA THR A 68 -4.32 1.29 -16.18
C THR A 68 -5.57 2.08 -15.82
N ASN A 69 -6.54 1.46 -15.14
CA ASN A 69 -7.80 2.08 -14.75
C ASN A 69 -7.76 2.75 -13.37
N LEU A 70 -6.63 2.69 -12.65
CA LEU A 70 -6.44 3.44 -11.41
C LEU A 70 -6.04 4.89 -11.72
N SER A 71 -6.77 5.83 -11.12
CA SER A 71 -6.40 7.25 -11.03
C SER A 71 -5.58 7.55 -9.78
N PHE A 72 -5.82 6.78 -8.70
CA PHE A 72 -5.07 6.81 -7.46
C PHE A 72 -5.02 5.41 -6.82
N PRO A 73 -3.86 4.95 -6.31
CA PRO A 73 -2.58 5.66 -6.28
C PRO A 73 -1.90 5.76 -7.65
N GLN A 74 -0.95 6.69 -7.78
CA GLN A 74 -0.18 6.88 -9.01
C GLN A 74 1.16 6.14 -8.93
N GLU A 75 1.56 5.49 -10.02
CA GLU A 75 2.86 4.82 -10.11
C GLU A 75 4.02 5.81 -9.88
N GLY A 76 5.04 5.37 -9.14
CA GLY A 76 6.16 6.19 -8.70
C GLY A 76 5.88 7.07 -7.48
N THR A 77 4.65 7.10 -6.95
CA THR A 77 4.36 7.82 -5.70
C THR A 77 5.12 7.16 -4.55
N VAL A 78 5.78 7.97 -3.72
CA VAL A 78 6.47 7.51 -2.52
C VAL A 78 5.80 8.10 -1.28
N PHE A 79 5.49 7.23 -0.31
CA PHE A 79 5.00 7.60 1.00
C PHE A 79 6.05 7.28 2.06
N THR A 80 6.21 8.16 3.04
CA THR A 80 7.13 7.93 4.16
C THR A 80 6.34 7.89 5.47
N SER A 81 6.52 6.85 6.27
CA SER A 81 5.87 6.76 7.58
C SER A 81 6.51 7.74 8.56
N LYS A 82 5.76 8.80 8.90
CA LYS A 82 6.14 9.72 9.99
C LYS A 82 5.61 9.26 11.34
N GLU A 83 4.59 8.41 11.31
CA GLU A 83 3.85 7.93 12.47
C GLU A 83 3.66 6.41 12.38
N ALA A 84 3.26 5.81 13.49
CA ALA A 84 2.95 4.40 13.63
C ALA A 84 1.97 3.87 12.58
N MET A 85 1.01 4.70 12.17
CA MET A 85 0.01 4.39 11.15
C MET A 85 0.17 5.37 9.99
N LEU A 86 0.23 4.85 8.77
CA LEU A 86 0.34 5.63 7.54
C LEU A 86 -0.92 5.44 6.71
N LEU A 87 -1.67 6.52 6.50
CA LEU A 87 -2.77 6.56 5.53
C LEU A 87 -2.18 6.77 4.13
N LEU A 88 -2.26 5.76 3.27
CA LEU A 88 -1.84 5.90 1.87
C LEU A 88 -2.89 6.63 1.04
N GLY A 89 -4.18 6.41 1.35
CA GLY A 89 -5.28 7.17 0.77
C GLY A 89 -6.43 6.29 0.29
N LYS A 90 -7.40 6.94 -0.37
CA LYS A 90 -8.60 6.29 -0.90
C LYS A 90 -8.43 5.99 -2.38
N ILE A 91 -8.73 4.78 -2.80
CA ILE A 91 -8.63 4.31 -4.18
C ILE A 91 -9.61 5.06 -5.07
N VAL A 92 -9.09 5.57 -6.19
CA VAL A 92 -9.87 6.26 -7.21
C VAL A 92 -9.60 5.59 -8.54
N VAL A 93 -10.66 5.19 -9.24
CA VAL A 93 -10.60 4.66 -10.61
C VAL A 93 -10.91 5.77 -11.62
N LYS A 94 -10.59 5.55 -12.89
CA LYS A 94 -10.88 6.50 -13.99
C LYS A 94 -12.36 6.51 -14.37
#